data_AF-A0A8T3N1V3-F1
#
_entry.id   AF-A0A8T3N1V3-F1
#
_cell.length_a   1.000
_cell.length_b   1.000
_cell.length_c   1.000
_cell.angle_alpha   90.00
_cell.angle_beta   90.00
_cell.angle_gamma   90.00
#
_symmetry.space_group_name_H-M   'P 1'
#
loop_
_entity.id
_entity.type
_entity.pdbx_description
1 polymer ?
#
loop_
_entity_poly.entity_id
_entity_poly.type
_entity_poly.pdbx_seq_one_letter_code
_entity_poly.pdbx_strand_id
1 'polypeptide(L)'
;MSGSATATPTQPSSPEPTTELKTRATYRSLMMRGLAPDEAANLTAWMAGINVGGSHWTLRQINQLLFLRRMNRSGRFAETNDRVH
;
A
#
# COMPACT_ATOMS: atom_id res chain seq x y z
N MET A 1 0.08 32.22 -41.24
CA MET A 1 0.58 31.18 -40.33
C MET A 1 0.50 31.72 -38.90
N SER A 2 -0.37 31.16 -38.05
CA SER A 2 -0.44 31.51 -36.62
C SER A 2 -0.91 30.27 -35.86
N GLY A 3 0.01 29.66 -35.11
CA GLY A 3 -0.25 28.48 -34.29
C GLY A 3 -0.74 28.90 -32.91
N SER A 4 -1.96 28.52 -32.56
CA SER A 4 -2.44 28.59 -31.18
C SER A 4 -1.99 27.33 -30.45
N ALA A 5 -0.98 27.46 -29.59
CA ALA A 5 -0.56 26.40 -28.69
C ALA A 5 -1.48 26.40 -27.47
N THR A 6 -2.46 25.49 -27.47
CA THR A 6 -3.27 25.20 -26.29
C THR A 6 -2.40 24.46 -25.28
N ALA A 7 -1.93 25.14 -24.23
CA ALA A 7 -1.27 24.51 -23.11
C ALA A 7 -2.32 23.75 -22.27
N THR A 8 -2.30 22.42 -22.35
CA THR A 8 -3.07 21.54 -21.46
C THR A 8 -2.49 21.66 -20.03
N PRO A 9 -3.29 22.01 -19.02
CA PRO A 9 -2.83 21.94 -17.64
C PRO A 9 -2.62 20.47 -17.27
N THR A 10 -1.38 20.11 -16.94
CA THR A 10 -1.03 18.82 -16.35
C THR A 10 -1.78 18.66 -15.03
N GLN A 11 -2.87 17.89 -15.08
CA GLN A 11 -3.64 17.48 -13.91
C GLN A 11 -2.71 16.69 -12.98
N PRO A 12 -2.62 17.04 -11.68
CA PRO A 12 -1.84 16.24 -10.73
C PRO A 12 -2.45 14.84 -10.69
N SER A 13 -1.63 13.84 -11.02
CA SER A 13 -2.00 12.43 -10.97
C SER A 13 -2.53 12.11 -9.59
N SER A 14 -3.82 11.73 -9.51
CA SER A 14 -4.42 11.26 -8.27
C SER A 14 -3.60 10.05 -7.81
N PRO A 15 -3.15 9.99 -6.54
CA PRO A 15 -2.41 8.83 -6.05
C PRO A 15 -3.27 7.60 -6.27
N GLU A 16 -2.72 6.60 -6.97
CA GLU A 16 -3.40 5.32 -7.14
C GLU A 16 -3.85 4.81 -5.78
N PRO A 17 -5.06 4.23 -5.67
CA PRO A 17 -5.56 3.69 -4.43
C PRO A 17 -4.63 2.55 -3.98
N THR A 18 -3.67 2.89 -3.12
CA THR A 18 -2.85 1.89 -2.45
C THR A 18 -3.81 0.96 -1.71
N THR A 19 -3.61 -0.34 -1.88
CA THR A 19 -4.35 -1.42 -1.20
C THR A 19 -4.44 -1.22 0.33
N GLU A 20 -3.61 -0.32 0.90
CA GLU A 20 -3.67 0.22 2.27
C GLU A 20 -5.07 0.65 2.75
N LEU A 21 -5.98 1.04 1.86
CA LEU A 21 -7.32 1.49 2.26
C LEU A 21 -8.29 0.34 2.60
N LYS A 22 -8.13 -0.86 2.02
CA LYS A 22 -9.08 -1.97 2.26
C LYS A 22 -8.83 -2.65 3.60
N THR A 23 -7.57 -2.91 3.97
CA THR A 23 -7.20 -3.55 5.25
C THR A 23 -7.63 -2.71 6.45
N ARG A 24 -7.42 -1.38 6.39
CA ARG A 24 -7.81 -0.48 7.48
C ARG A 24 -9.33 -0.39 7.67
N ALA A 25 -10.09 -0.32 6.57
CA ALA A 25 -11.54 -0.28 6.63
C ALA A 25 -12.12 -1.60 7.16
N THR A 26 -11.61 -2.74 6.69
CA THR A 26 -12.01 -4.07 7.18
C THR A 26 -11.71 -4.23 8.66
N TYR A 27 -10.49 -3.88 9.11
CA TYR A 27 -10.11 -3.94 10.52
C TYR A 27 -11.06 -3.13 11.41
N ARG A 28 -11.36 -1.88 11.01
CA ARG A 28 -12.28 -1.02 11.76
C ARG A 28 -13.71 -1.56 11.77
N SER A 29 -14.18 -2.13 10.67
CA SER A 29 -15.50 -2.77 10.60
C SER A 29 -15.62 -3.95 11.57
N LEU A 30 -14.59 -4.80 11.64
CA LEU A 30 -14.54 -5.92 12.57
C LEU A 30 -14.48 -5.46 14.04
N MET A 31 -13.73 -4.40 14.33
CA MET A 31 -13.72 -3.75 15.65
C MET A 31 -15.09 -3.21 16.04
N MET A 32 -15.79 -2.53 15.13
CA MET A 32 -17.14 -2.02 15.40
C MET A 32 -18.17 -3.16 15.59
N ARG A 33 -17.87 -4.37 15.10
CA ARG A 33 -18.68 -5.58 15.30
C ARG A 33 -18.35 -6.33 16.60
N GLY A 34 -17.40 -5.84 17.39
CA GLY A 34 -17.09 -6.37 18.71
C GLY A 34 -16.02 -7.47 18.73
N LEU A 35 -15.28 -7.69 17.64
CA LEU A 35 -14.12 -8.58 17.68
C LEU A 35 -13.02 -7.98 18.56
N ALA A 36 -12.15 -8.82 19.13
CA ALA A 36 -10.95 -8.35 19.82
C ALA A 36 -9.87 -7.86 18.82
N PRO A 37 -8.95 -6.95 19.22
CA PRO A 37 -7.95 -6.35 18.33
C PRO A 37 -7.10 -7.36 17.55
N ASP A 38 -6.72 -8.44 18.20
CA ASP A 38 -5.97 -9.57 17.66
C ASP A 38 -6.81 -10.39 16.67
N GLU A 39 -8.06 -10.71 17.02
CA GLU A 39 -8.99 -11.42 16.14
C GLU A 39 -9.28 -10.62 14.86
N ALA A 40 -9.55 -9.32 14.98
CA ALA A 40 -9.78 -8.45 13.84
C ALA A 40 -8.53 -8.31 12.96
N ALA A 41 -7.34 -8.24 13.55
CA ALA A 41 -6.08 -8.18 12.81
C ALA A 41 -5.83 -9.47 12.04
N ASN A 42 -5.99 -10.62 12.71
CA ASN A 42 -5.81 -11.94 12.13
C ASN A 42 -6.81 -12.17 10.99
N LEU A 43 -8.09 -11.89 11.19
CA LEU A 43 -9.09 -12.08 10.14
C LEU A 43 -8.89 -11.12 8.96
N THR A 44 -8.47 -9.88 9.23
CA THR A 44 -8.12 -8.92 8.18
C THR A 44 -6.91 -9.40 7.36
N ALA A 45 -5.88 -9.93 8.02
CA ALA A 45 -4.70 -10.49 7.38
C ALA A 45 -5.05 -11.73 6.54
N TRP A 46 -5.87 -12.64 7.08
CA TRP A 46 -6.38 -13.80 6.35
C TRP A 46 -7.16 -13.39 5.09
N MET A 47 -8.07 -12.41 5.18
CA MET A 47 -8.80 -11.87 4.03
C MET A 47 -7.88 -11.20 2.99
N ALA A 48 -6.73 -10.67 3.44
CA ALA A 48 -5.72 -10.07 2.57
C ALA A 48 -4.74 -11.10 1.99
N GLY A 49 -4.92 -12.40 2.25
CA GLY A 49 -4.00 -13.45 1.83
C GLY A 49 -2.65 -13.46 2.58
N ILE A 50 -2.57 -12.72 3.69
CA ILE A 50 -1.38 -12.70 4.55
C ILE A 50 -1.50 -13.89 5.51
N ASN A 51 -0.50 -14.77 5.48
CA ASN A 51 -0.48 -15.93 6.37
C ASN A 51 -0.40 -15.47 7.83
N VAL A 52 -1.36 -15.93 8.64
CA VAL A 52 -1.49 -15.61 10.05
C VAL A 52 -1.12 -16.87 10.84
N GLY A 53 0.15 -16.94 11.26
CA GLY A 53 0.70 -18.08 11.99
C GLY A 53 2.02 -17.69 12.67
N GLY A 54 2.65 -18.63 13.39
CA GLY A 54 3.82 -18.44 14.26
C GLY A 54 5.13 -17.94 13.63
N SER A 55 5.07 -17.31 12.45
CA SER A 55 6.19 -16.57 11.87
C SER A 55 6.42 -15.28 12.66
N HIS A 56 7.29 -15.38 13.67
CA HIS A 56 7.88 -14.21 14.28
C HIS A 56 8.78 -13.50 13.27
N TRP A 57 8.64 -12.18 13.20
CA TRP A 57 9.52 -11.37 12.37
C TRP A 57 10.89 -11.27 13.02
N THR A 58 11.94 -11.58 12.26
CA THR A 58 13.30 -11.26 12.68
C THR A 58 13.53 -9.76 12.61
N LEU A 59 14.45 -9.24 13.43
CA LEU A 59 14.83 -7.82 13.40
C LEU A 59 15.27 -7.37 12.00
N ARG A 60 15.95 -8.25 11.25
CA ARG A 60 16.33 -8.01 9.86
C ARG A 60 15.11 -7.79 8.95
N GLN A 61 14.08 -8.62 9.06
CA GLN A 61 12.84 -8.47 8.28
C GLN A 61 12.08 -7.19 8.65
N ILE A 62 12.06 -6.82 9.93
CA ILE A 62 11.48 -5.54 10.38
C ILE A 62 12.23 -4.37 9.73
N ASN A 63 13.56 -4.38 9.76
CA ASN A 63 14.37 -3.32 9.15
C ASN A 63 14.14 -3.23 7.64
N GLN A 64 14.00 -4.36 6.94
CA GLN A 64 13.66 -4.39 5.52
C GLN A 64 12.29 -3.76 5.25
N LEU A 65 11.27 -4.07 6.06
CA LEU A 65 9.94 -3.47 5.94
C LEU A 65 9.98 -1.97 6.19
N LEU A 66 10.70 -1.51 7.21
CA LEU A 66 10.86 -0.08 7.51
C LEU A 66 11.60 0.65 6.38
N PHE A 67 12.60 0.01 5.78
CA PHE A 67 13.29 0.52 4.61
C PHE A 67 12.35 0.66 3.42
N LEU A 68 11.57 -0.38 3.08
CA LEU A 68 10.56 -0.34 2.02
C LEU A 68 9.52 0.76 2.28
N ARG A 69 9.04 0.89 3.52
CA ARG A 69 8.10 1.94 3.91
C ARG A 69 8.69 3.33 3.72
N ARG A 70 9.96 3.53 4.08
CA ARG A 70 10.67 4.80 3.87
C ARG A 70 10.83 5.09 2.39
N MET A 71 11.19 4.10 1.57
CA MET A 71 11.29 4.24 0.12
C MET A 71 9.96 4.64 -0.51
N ASN A 72 8.86 3.97 -0.13
CA ASN A 72 7.50 4.28 -0.60
C ASN A 72 7.13 5.73 -0.31
N ARG A 73 7.30 6.17 0.94
CA ARG A 73 7.01 7.56 1.33
C ARG A 73 7.87 8.60 0.61
N SER A 74 9.09 8.23 0.22
CA SER A 74 10.00 9.13 -0.50
C SER A 74 9.83 9.10 -2.02
N GLY A 75 8.87 8.34 -2.56
CA GLY A 75 8.65 8.23 -4.01
C GLY A 75 9.80 7.57 -4.76
N ARG A 76 10.62 6.75 -4.09
CA ARG A 76 11.81 6.08 -4.68
C ARG A 76 11.60 4.61 -4.98
N PHE A 77 10.35 4.13 -5.02
CA PHE A 77 10.09 2.87 -5.69
C PHE A 77 10.38 3.11 -7.17
N ALA A 78 11.52 2.63 -7.66
CA ALA A 78 11.88 2.79 -9.05
C ALA A 78 10.75 2.21 -9.91
N GLU A 79 10.34 2.97 -10.93
CA GLU A 79 9.51 2.46 -12.01
C GLU A 79 10.25 1.25 -12.60
N THR A 80 9.70 0.04 -12.43
CA THR A 80 10.13 -1.11 -13.21
C THR A 80 9.72 -0.83 -14.65
N ASN A 81 10.62 -0.21 -15.41
CA ASN A 81 10.47 -0.10 -16.85
C ASN A 81 10.85 -1.45 -17.46
N ASP A 82 9.94 -2.42 -17.40
CA ASP A 82 10.09 -3.68 -18.13
C ASP A 82 9.68 -3.44 -19.59
N ARG A 83 10.55 -2.76 -20.33
CA ARG A 83 10.59 -2.80 -21.79
C ARG A 83 11.83 -3.56 -22.18
N VAL A 84 11.74 -4.89 -22.10
CA VAL A 84 12.66 -5.78 -22.78
C VAL A 84 12.01 -6.16 -24.12
N HIS A 85 12.78 -5.93 -25.18
CA HIS A 85 12.49 -6.18 -26.59
C HIS A 85 12.06 -7.63 -26.90
#